data_AF-D2V539-F1
#
_entry.id   AF-D2V539-F1
#
_cell.length_a   1.000
_cell.length_b   1.000
_cell.length_c   1.000
_cell.angle_alpha   90.00
_cell.angle_beta   90.00
_cell.angle_gamma   90.00
#
_symmetry.space_group_name_H-M   'P 1'
#
loop_
_entity.id
_entity.type
_entity.pdbx_description
1 polymer ?
#
loop_
_entity_poly.entity_id
_entity_poly.type
_entity_poly.pdbx_seq_one_letter_code
_entity_poly.pdbx_strand_id
1 'polypeptide(L)'
;MVSAQLLQTPFEDMNRMQLILNSVLVVILVALLIHVIRFLHVYFKFRHIPGYVSILPPMLASIFAGEMYVDYGYKCTLKAFLDNPEANLVKVQNGYGIVFAVARDHDLIKEMLVRKYKTFAKDEKMWEPLALFGHNILSADSMNPIWKKHRTLANPIFSNASHLRNVFRVTVEELPHMIEYLRRHYSVDQENQSIRNVNITQELKSITLTVINKVAFDYDIQLFDRLQDIVRKCISQLDIY
;
A
#
# COMPACT_ATOMS: atom_id res chain seq x y z
N MET A 1 22.71 -29.18 62.53
CA MET A 1 21.70 -28.10 62.45
C MET A 1 21.80 -27.40 61.09
N VAL A 2 21.42 -28.06 59.99
CA VAL A 2 21.25 -27.43 58.66
C VAL A 2 20.25 -28.31 57.88
N SER A 3 18.93 -28.11 58.02
CA SER A 3 17.95 -28.84 57.15
C SER A 3 16.48 -28.38 57.28
N ALA A 4 16.19 -27.12 57.66
CA ALA A 4 14.79 -26.66 57.76
C ALA A 4 14.46 -25.42 56.90
N GLN A 5 15.44 -24.76 56.28
CA GLN A 5 15.22 -23.53 55.51
C GLN A 5 14.98 -23.75 54.00
N LEU A 6 15.06 -24.99 53.49
CA LEU A 6 14.94 -25.25 52.04
C LEU A 6 13.51 -25.61 51.56
N LEU A 7 12.51 -25.66 52.45
CA LEU A 7 11.15 -26.12 52.11
C LEU A 7 10.06 -25.04 52.12
N GLN A 8 10.37 -23.79 52.50
CA GLN A 8 9.38 -22.69 52.58
C GLN A 8 9.33 -21.76 51.36
N THR A 9 10.27 -21.85 50.42
CA THR A 9 10.31 -20.98 49.24
C THR A 9 9.22 -21.23 48.18
N PRO A 10 8.77 -22.47 47.87
CA PRO A 10 7.94 -22.68 46.67
C PRO A 10 6.50 -22.16 46.81
N PHE A 11 5.98 -22.03 48.04
CA PHE A 11 4.58 -21.59 48.27
C PHE A 11 4.42 -20.07 48.17
N GLU A 12 5.41 -19.30 48.62
CA GLU A 12 5.40 -17.84 48.47
C GLU A 12 5.53 -17.41 47.00
N ASP A 13 6.36 -18.12 46.23
CA ASP A 13 6.55 -17.86 44.81
C ASP A 13 5.28 -18.12 43.99
N MET A 14 4.50 -19.16 44.34
CA MET A 14 3.23 -19.48 43.67
C MET A 14 2.18 -18.38 43.89
N ASN A 15 2.05 -17.85 45.11
CA ASN A 15 1.12 -16.76 45.43
C ASN A 15 1.52 -15.45 44.73
N ARG A 16 2.83 -15.17 44.62
CA ARG A 16 3.34 -14.01 43.88
C ARG A 16 3.04 -14.11 42.38
N MET A 17 3.25 -15.28 41.77
CA MET A 17 2.90 -15.50 40.36
C MET A 17 1.40 -15.33 40.10
N GLN A 18 0.55 -15.84 40.99
CA GLN A 18 -0.90 -15.68 40.86
C GLN A 18 -1.35 -14.22 40.98
N LEU A 19 -0.75 -13.46 41.90
CA LEU A 19 -1.03 -12.02 42.05
C LEU A 19 -0.62 -11.23 40.79
N ILE A 20 0.54 -11.54 40.21
CA ILE A 20 1.01 -10.92 38.97
C ILE A 20 0.06 -11.26 37.81
N LEU A 21 -0.31 -12.53 37.65
CA LEU A 21 -1.22 -12.97 36.61
C LEU A 21 -2.59 -12.27 36.71
N ASN A 22 -3.15 -12.20 37.91
CA ASN A 22 -4.41 -11.50 38.16
C ASN A 22 -4.30 -10.00 37.85
N SER A 23 -3.19 -9.36 38.22
CA SER A 23 -2.95 -7.95 37.94
C SER A 23 -2.87 -7.68 36.44
N VAL A 24 -2.16 -8.52 35.69
CA VAL A 24 -2.09 -8.45 34.22
C VAL A 24 -3.46 -8.66 33.59
N LEU A 25 -4.24 -9.63 34.07
CA LEU A 25 -5.59 -9.89 33.57
C LEU A 25 -6.52 -8.69 33.79
N VAL A 26 -6.48 -8.06 34.96
CA VAL A 26 -7.27 -6.86 35.25
C VAL A 26 -6.90 -5.71 34.31
N VAL A 27 -5.60 -5.48 34.07
CA VAL A 27 -5.14 -4.45 33.13
C VAL A 27 -5.65 -4.72 31.71
N ILE A 28 -5.61 -5.97 31.24
CA ILE A 28 -6.12 -6.38 29.93
C ILE A 28 -7.64 -6.13 29.84
N LEU A 29 -8.40 -6.52 30.88
CA LEU A 29 -9.86 -6.31 30.92
C LEU A 29 -10.22 -4.82 30.89
N VAL A 30 -9.51 -3.98 31.64
CA VAL A 30 -9.72 -2.52 31.62
C VAL A 30 -9.39 -1.95 30.24
N ALA A 31 -8.29 -2.38 29.60
CA ALA A 31 -7.92 -1.94 28.26
C ALA A 31 -8.99 -2.34 27.21
N LEU A 32 -9.53 -3.56 27.30
CA LEU A 32 -10.61 -4.03 26.43
C LEU A 32 -11.90 -3.22 26.65
N LEU A 33 -12.25 -2.92 27.90
CA LEU A 33 -13.43 -2.11 28.22
C LEU A 33 -13.29 -0.70 27.63
N ILE A 34 -12.14 -0.05 27.80
CA ILE A 34 -11.85 1.26 27.22
C ILE A 34 -11.95 1.20 25.69
N HIS A 35 -11.40 0.16 25.06
CA HIS A 35 -11.48 -0.04 23.61
C HIS A 35 -12.93 -0.16 23.13
N VAL A 36 -13.75 -0.97 23.79
CA VAL A 36 -15.17 -1.15 23.45
C VAL A 36 -15.95 0.16 23.62
N ILE A 37 -15.74 0.89 24.71
CA ILE A 37 -16.41 2.18 24.93
C ILE A 37 -16.04 3.17 23.82
N ARG A 38 -14.75 3.27 23.46
CA ARG A 38 -14.29 4.14 22.36
C ARG A 38 -14.84 3.71 21.01
N PHE A 39 -14.86 2.41 20.73
CA PHE A 39 -15.47 1.82 19.53
C PHE A 39 -16.94 2.22 19.41
N LEU A 40 -17.73 2.00 20.47
CA LEU A 40 -19.16 2.32 20.49
C LEU A 40 -19.40 3.82 20.32
N HIS A 41 -18.60 4.66 20.97
CA HIS A 41 -18.70 6.11 20.83
C HIS A 41 -18.52 6.55 19.36
N VAL A 42 -17.46 6.07 18.69
CA VAL A 42 -17.20 6.37 17.27
C VAL A 42 -18.30 5.78 16.37
N TYR A 43 -18.72 4.55 16.65
CA TYR A 43 -19.77 3.87 15.89
C TYR A 43 -21.07 4.66 15.92
N PHE A 44 -21.55 5.05 17.11
CA PHE A 44 -22.80 5.80 17.24
C PHE A 44 -22.69 7.20 16.64
N LYS A 45 -21.55 7.89 16.80
CA LYS A 45 -21.31 9.22 16.21
C LYS A 45 -21.44 9.20 14.68
N PHE A 46 -20.91 8.17 14.02
CA PHE A 46 -20.88 8.08 12.56
C PHE A 46 -21.82 7.00 11.98
N ARG A 47 -22.83 6.56 12.74
CA ARG A 47 -23.74 5.48 12.32
C ARG A 47 -24.50 5.76 11.02
N HIS A 48 -24.69 7.03 10.70
CA HIS A 48 -25.42 7.50 9.52
C HIS A 48 -24.62 7.39 8.22
N ILE A 49 -23.30 7.22 8.29
CA ILE A 49 -22.44 7.03 7.11
C ILE A 49 -22.32 5.52 6.86
N PRO A 50 -22.66 5.02 5.65
CA PRO A 50 -22.56 3.61 5.31
C PRO A 50 -21.10 3.15 5.24
N GLY A 51 -20.88 1.84 5.40
CA GLY A 51 -19.59 1.23 5.10
C GLY A 51 -19.24 0.04 5.98
N TYR A 52 -17.94 -0.23 6.13
CA TYR A 52 -17.42 -1.41 6.82
C TYR A 52 -17.13 -1.11 8.29
N VAL A 53 -17.49 -2.03 9.18
CA VAL A 53 -17.24 -1.92 10.62
C VAL A 53 -16.69 -3.24 11.15
N SER A 54 -15.54 -3.18 11.82
CA SER A 54 -14.93 -4.26 12.59
C SER A 54 -14.59 -3.75 13.98
N ILE A 55 -14.88 -4.56 15.01
CA ILE A 55 -14.51 -4.24 16.40
C ILE A 55 -13.01 -4.39 16.65
N LEU A 56 -12.34 -5.19 15.82
CA LEU A 56 -10.92 -5.48 15.97
C LEU A 56 -10.08 -4.27 15.53
N PRO A 57 -9.00 -3.96 16.26
CA PRO A 57 -7.99 -3.03 15.77
C PRO A 57 -7.49 -3.44 14.36
N PRO A 58 -7.16 -2.46 13.50
CA PRO A 58 -6.72 -2.70 12.12
C PRO A 58 -5.65 -3.79 11.95
N MET A 59 -4.62 -3.78 12.80
CA MET A 59 -3.51 -4.76 12.76
C MET A 59 -3.96 -6.18 13.09
N LEU A 60 -4.80 -6.34 14.12
CA LEU A 60 -5.30 -7.67 14.49
C LEU A 60 -6.26 -8.19 13.42
N ALA A 61 -7.13 -7.32 12.91
CA ALA A 61 -8.07 -7.65 11.84
C ALA A 61 -7.34 -8.16 10.58
N SER A 62 -6.24 -7.51 10.17
CA SER A 62 -5.44 -7.94 9.03
C SER A 62 -4.72 -9.27 9.29
N ILE A 63 -4.16 -9.47 10.50
CA ILE A 63 -3.52 -10.75 10.88
C ILE A 63 -4.52 -11.90 10.83
N PHE A 64 -5.72 -11.74 11.39
CA PHE A 64 -6.76 -12.77 11.36
C PHE A 64 -7.30 -13.03 9.94
N ALA A 65 -7.24 -12.04 9.06
CA ALA A 65 -7.57 -12.20 7.65
C ALA A 65 -6.46 -12.90 6.84
N GLY A 66 -5.24 -12.99 7.38
CA GLY A 66 -4.07 -13.49 6.64
C GLY A 66 -3.60 -12.52 5.56
N GLU A 67 -3.87 -11.22 5.71
CA GLU A 67 -3.61 -10.20 4.70
C GLU A 67 -2.65 -9.11 5.21
N MET A 68 -1.94 -8.48 4.29
CA MET A 68 -1.13 -7.31 4.61
C MET A 68 -2.04 -6.16 5.07
N TYR A 69 -1.60 -5.39 6.06
CA TYR A 69 -2.36 -4.28 6.64
C TYR A 69 -2.98 -3.32 5.59
N VAL A 70 -2.19 -2.92 4.60
CA VAL A 70 -2.61 -1.97 3.56
C VAL A 70 -3.64 -2.61 2.62
N ASP A 71 -3.40 -3.85 2.18
CA ASP A 71 -4.31 -4.61 1.32
C ASP A 71 -5.65 -4.88 2.01
N TYR A 72 -5.61 -5.28 3.29
CA TYR A 72 -6.81 -5.48 4.11
C TYR A 72 -7.66 -4.20 4.18
N GLY A 73 -7.04 -3.04 4.41
CA GLY A 73 -7.72 -1.74 4.41
C GLY A 73 -8.36 -1.40 3.06
N TYR A 74 -7.65 -1.68 1.96
CA TYR A 74 -8.19 -1.53 0.60
C TYR A 74 -9.40 -2.44 0.36
N LYS A 75 -9.31 -3.73 0.71
CA LYS A 75 -10.41 -4.69 0.56
C LYS A 75 -11.63 -4.33 1.39
N CYS A 76 -11.44 -3.86 2.63
CA CYS A 76 -12.53 -3.35 3.46
C CYS A 76 -13.23 -2.14 2.82
N THR A 77 -12.46 -1.23 2.24
CA THR A 77 -12.97 -0.05 1.53
C THR A 77 -13.72 -0.45 0.26
N LEU A 78 -13.15 -1.35 -0.54
CA LEU A 78 -13.78 -1.86 -1.75
C LEU A 78 -15.08 -2.58 -1.42
N LYS A 79 -15.08 -3.45 -0.41
CA LYS A 79 -16.29 -4.10 0.10
C LYS A 79 -17.34 -3.09 0.53
N ALA A 80 -16.96 -2.04 1.26
CA ALA A 80 -17.89 -0.99 1.68
C ALA A 80 -18.59 -0.31 0.50
N PHE A 81 -17.88 -0.05 -0.60
CA PHE A 81 -18.48 0.51 -1.82
C PHE A 81 -19.29 -0.51 -2.62
N LEU A 82 -18.88 -1.79 -2.64
CA LEU A 82 -19.66 -2.86 -3.29
C LEU A 82 -20.99 -3.09 -2.58
N ASP A 83 -20.98 -3.09 -1.24
CA ASP A 83 -22.18 -3.25 -0.41
C ASP A 83 -23.08 -1.99 -0.44
N ASN A 84 -22.52 -0.83 -0.82
CA ASN A 84 -23.23 0.45 -0.87
C ASN A 84 -22.95 1.16 -2.21
N PRO A 85 -23.47 0.66 -3.34
CA PRO A 85 -23.10 1.12 -4.67
C PRO A 85 -23.48 2.59 -4.92
N GLU A 86 -24.54 3.10 -4.31
CA GLU A 86 -24.97 4.50 -4.47
C GLU A 86 -24.25 5.47 -3.50
N ALA A 87 -23.39 4.95 -2.61
CA ALA A 87 -22.69 5.78 -1.66
C ALA A 87 -21.50 6.51 -2.31
N ASN A 88 -21.52 7.84 -2.22
CA ASN A 88 -20.41 8.69 -2.64
C ASN A 88 -19.22 8.67 -1.65
N LEU A 89 -19.56 8.42 -0.38
CA LEU A 89 -18.67 8.39 0.77
C LEU A 89 -19.00 7.12 1.57
N VAL A 90 -17.97 6.37 1.93
CA VAL A 90 -18.08 5.25 2.87
C VAL A 90 -17.14 5.44 4.03
N LYS A 91 -17.49 4.87 5.19
CA LYS A 91 -16.60 4.74 6.33
C LYS A 91 -16.02 3.34 6.41
N VAL A 92 -14.77 3.24 6.84
CA VAL A 92 -14.14 1.99 7.27
C VAL A 92 -13.72 2.19 8.72
N GLN A 93 -14.44 1.54 9.63
CA GLN A 93 -14.16 1.60 11.06
C GLN A 93 -13.55 0.27 11.51
N ASN A 94 -12.32 0.31 12.00
CA ASN A 94 -11.60 -0.84 12.55
C ASN A 94 -11.19 -0.50 13.98
N GLY A 95 -11.86 -1.10 14.96
CA GLY A 95 -11.77 -0.68 16.35
C GLY A 95 -12.26 0.77 16.51
N TYR A 96 -11.51 1.58 17.26
CA TYR A 96 -11.82 3.00 17.40
C TYR A 96 -11.27 3.86 16.25
N GLY A 97 -10.47 3.28 15.34
CA GLY A 97 -9.96 3.97 14.16
C GLY A 97 -11.02 4.07 13.08
N ILE A 98 -11.14 5.23 12.43
CA ILE A 98 -12.07 5.46 11.34
C ILE A 98 -11.36 6.11 10.15
N VAL A 99 -11.64 5.58 8.97
CA VAL A 99 -11.20 6.14 7.68
C VAL A 99 -12.44 6.45 6.86
N PHE A 100 -12.45 7.61 6.22
CA PHE A 100 -13.48 8.02 5.29
C PHE A 100 -12.92 7.91 3.87
N ALA A 101 -13.58 7.13 3.02
CA ALA A 101 -13.19 6.96 1.62
C ALA A 101 -14.24 7.61 0.72
N VAL A 102 -13.75 8.46 -0.20
CA VAL A 102 -14.56 9.16 -1.19
C VAL A 102 -14.12 8.70 -2.57
N ALA A 103 -15.04 8.23 -3.40
CA ALA A 103 -14.71 7.75 -4.75
C ALA A 103 -15.56 8.38 -5.87
N ARG A 104 -16.82 8.78 -5.57
CA ARG A 104 -17.80 9.17 -6.60
C ARG A 104 -18.30 10.61 -6.52
N ASP A 105 -17.84 11.38 -5.54
CA ASP A 105 -18.18 12.79 -5.40
C ASP A 105 -17.03 13.66 -5.91
N HIS A 106 -17.14 14.09 -7.17
CA HIS A 106 -16.14 14.91 -7.83
C HIS A 106 -15.88 16.23 -7.07
N ASP A 107 -16.94 16.86 -6.56
CA ASP A 107 -16.81 18.15 -5.89
C ASP A 107 -16.14 17.99 -4.53
N LEU A 108 -16.47 16.94 -3.78
CA LEU A 108 -15.80 16.62 -2.53
C LEU A 108 -14.33 16.23 -2.76
N ILE A 109 -14.03 15.41 -3.77
CA ILE A 109 -12.65 15.04 -4.12
C ILE A 109 -11.84 16.30 -4.48
N LYS A 110 -12.39 17.18 -5.30
CA LYS A 110 -11.75 18.46 -5.66
C LYS A 110 -11.59 19.38 -4.45
N GLU A 111 -12.60 19.45 -3.60
CA GLU A 111 -12.54 20.21 -2.36
C GLU A 111 -11.40 19.71 -1.46
N MET A 112 -11.29 18.39 -1.26
CA MET A 112 -10.26 17.77 -0.41
C MET A 112 -8.85 17.88 -1.01
N LEU A 113 -8.68 17.48 -2.27
CA LEU A 113 -7.36 17.32 -2.89
C LEU A 113 -6.80 18.60 -3.51
N VAL A 114 -7.65 19.58 -3.86
CA VAL A 114 -7.21 20.80 -4.56
C VAL A 114 -7.44 22.04 -3.72
N ARG A 115 -8.65 22.26 -3.20
CA ARG A 115 -8.98 23.50 -2.48
C ARG A 115 -8.47 23.48 -1.03
N LYS A 116 -8.63 22.36 -0.34
CA LYS A 116 -8.27 22.14 1.07
C LYS A 116 -7.15 21.13 1.25
N TYR A 117 -6.28 20.98 0.25
CA TYR A 117 -5.16 20.04 0.28
C TYR A 117 -4.23 20.24 1.49
N LYS A 118 -4.17 21.46 2.04
CA LYS A 118 -3.41 21.80 3.25
C LYS A 118 -4.03 21.30 4.55
N THR A 119 -5.35 21.07 4.55
CA THR A 119 -6.10 20.55 5.70
C THR A 119 -6.02 19.04 5.76
N PHE A 120 -5.94 18.38 4.60
CA PHE A 120 -5.80 16.93 4.47
C PHE A 120 -4.33 16.58 4.24
N ALA A 121 -3.54 16.65 5.31
CA ALA A 121 -2.15 16.24 5.28
C ALA A 121 -2.03 14.73 5.01
N LYS A 122 -0.98 14.33 4.30
CA LYS A 122 -0.63 12.92 4.16
C LYS A 122 -0.20 12.38 5.52
N ASP A 123 -0.61 11.15 5.82
CA ASP A 123 -0.09 10.44 7.01
C ASP A 123 1.35 10.01 6.75
N GLU A 124 2.32 10.79 7.25
CA GLU A 124 3.75 10.54 7.07
C GLU A 124 4.15 9.10 7.43
N LYS A 125 3.51 8.50 8.46
CA LYS A 125 3.81 7.14 8.89
C LYS A 125 3.40 6.09 7.87
N MET A 126 2.31 6.32 7.15
CA MET A 126 1.87 5.41 6.08
C MET A 126 2.86 5.42 4.91
N TRP A 127 3.54 6.53 4.67
CA TRP A 127 4.48 6.71 3.55
C TRP A 127 5.96 6.55 3.95
N GLU A 128 6.25 6.34 5.24
CA GLU A 128 7.60 6.16 5.77
C GLU A 128 8.38 5.02 5.09
N PRO A 129 7.79 3.85 4.78
CA PRO A 129 8.50 2.80 4.03
C PRO A 129 8.98 3.25 2.65
N LEU A 130 8.29 4.23 2.04
CA LEU A 130 8.67 4.82 0.76
C LEU A 130 9.68 5.96 0.90
N ALA A 131 10.02 6.35 2.14
CA ALA A 131 11.02 7.36 2.46
C ALA A 131 12.41 6.75 2.77
N LEU A 132 12.72 5.56 2.23
CA LEU A 132 14.02 4.88 2.37
C LEU A 132 15.23 5.78 2.07
N PHE A 133 15.08 6.69 1.10
CA PHE A 133 16.11 7.66 0.69
C PHE A 133 15.80 9.09 1.17
N GLY A 134 14.96 9.22 2.21
CA GLY A 134 14.45 10.47 2.74
C GLY A 134 13.08 10.87 2.17
N HIS A 135 12.57 12.00 2.66
CA HIS A 135 11.32 12.60 2.20
C HIS A 135 11.39 12.92 0.71
N ASN A 136 10.43 12.39 -0.06
CA ASN A 136 10.35 12.55 -1.51
C ASN A 136 8.97 13.07 -1.94
N ILE A 137 8.69 13.14 -3.24
CA ILE A 137 7.42 13.68 -3.74
C ILE A 137 6.17 12.88 -3.26
N LEU A 138 6.35 11.59 -2.95
CA LEU A 138 5.29 10.72 -2.46
C LEU A 138 5.15 10.81 -0.94
N SER A 139 6.27 10.72 -0.21
CA SER A 139 6.27 10.68 1.26
C SER A 139 6.21 12.04 1.94
N ALA A 140 6.71 13.11 1.30
CA ALA A 140 6.58 14.46 1.84
C ALA A 140 5.12 14.92 1.79
N ASP A 141 4.64 15.43 2.92
CA ASP A 141 3.36 16.11 2.98
C ASP A 141 3.36 17.36 2.10
N SER A 142 2.19 17.75 1.61
CA SER A 142 2.00 18.89 0.72
C SER A 142 2.35 20.23 1.38
N MET A 143 2.34 20.29 2.72
CA MET A 143 2.79 21.46 3.48
C MET A 143 4.30 21.52 3.65
N ASN A 144 5.01 20.41 3.44
CA ASN A 144 6.46 20.37 3.55
C ASN A 144 7.09 21.08 2.33
N PRO A 145 7.96 22.10 2.50
CA PRO A 145 8.63 22.78 1.40
C PRO A 145 9.41 21.84 0.47
N ILE A 146 9.88 20.71 1.00
CA ILE A 146 10.58 19.66 0.26
C ILE A 146 9.70 19.11 -0.87
N TRP A 147 8.40 18.92 -0.64
CA TRP A 147 7.46 18.45 -1.66
C TRP A 147 7.44 19.41 -2.87
N LYS A 148 7.35 20.72 -2.62
CA LYS A 148 7.35 21.75 -3.67
C LYS A 148 8.68 21.78 -4.42
N LYS A 149 9.80 21.62 -3.71
CA LYS A 149 11.15 21.56 -4.30
C LYS A 149 11.26 20.37 -5.26
N HIS A 150 10.92 19.16 -4.82
CA HIS A 150 10.95 17.97 -5.67
C HIS A 150 10.02 18.10 -6.87
N ARG A 151 8.79 18.60 -6.67
CA ARG A 151 7.85 18.81 -7.78
C ARG A 151 8.39 19.79 -8.80
N THR A 152 8.98 20.90 -8.37
CA THR A 152 9.59 21.90 -9.27
C THR A 152 10.73 21.32 -10.08
N LEU A 153 11.56 20.47 -9.47
CA LEU A 153 12.68 19.82 -10.16
C LEU A 153 12.23 18.72 -11.12
N ALA A 154 11.20 17.96 -10.77
CA ALA A 154 10.70 16.84 -11.59
C ALA A 154 9.79 17.29 -12.74
N ASN A 155 8.98 18.34 -12.55
CA ASN A 155 7.95 18.74 -13.51
C ASN A 155 8.48 19.03 -14.94
N PRO A 156 9.65 19.64 -15.16
CA PRO A 156 10.21 19.85 -16.51
C PRO A 156 10.43 18.56 -17.31
N ILE A 157 10.68 17.44 -16.63
CA ILE A 157 10.85 16.12 -17.28
C ILE A 157 9.53 15.70 -17.97
N PHE A 158 8.39 16.02 -17.34
CA PHE A 158 7.06 15.59 -17.78
C PHE A 158 6.27 16.65 -18.56
N SER A 159 6.76 17.90 -18.62
CA SER A 159 6.05 19.01 -19.27
C SER A 159 6.77 19.58 -20.48
N ASN A 160 8.07 19.29 -20.66
CA ASN A 160 8.81 19.74 -21.81
C ASN A 160 8.44 18.91 -23.06
N ALA A 161 7.97 19.58 -24.11
CA ALA A 161 7.63 18.95 -25.38
C ALA A 161 8.79 18.17 -26.01
N SER A 162 10.04 18.61 -25.83
CA SER A 162 11.21 17.86 -26.34
C SER A 162 11.38 16.53 -25.60
N HIS A 163 11.23 16.51 -24.28
CA HIS A 163 11.28 15.29 -23.47
C HIS A 163 10.12 14.35 -23.81
N LEU A 164 8.91 14.87 -23.96
CA LEU A 164 7.76 14.05 -24.37
C LEU A 164 7.93 13.44 -25.77
N ARG A 165 8.49 14.21 -26.72
CA ARG A 165 8.86 13.67 -28.04
C ARG A 165 9.94 12.60 -27.93
N ASN A 166 10.89 12.76 -27.01
CA ASN A 166 11.91 11.75 -26.76
C ASN A 166 11.32 10.46 -26.17
N VAL A 167 10.39 10.56 -25.22
CA VAL A 167 9.64 9.40 -24.69
C VAL A 167 8.93 8.67 -25.82
N PHE A 168 8.20 9.40 -26.67
CA PHE A 168 7.50 8.80 -27.80
C PHE A 168 8.47 8.13 -28.79
N ARG A 169 9.57 8.81 -29.16
CA ARG A 169 10.60 8.27 -30.05
C ARG A 169 11.17 6.95 -29.50
N VAL A 170 11.63 6.94 -28.25
CA VAL A 170 12.19 5.74 -27.60
C VAL A 170 11.15 4.63 -27.52
N THR A 171 9.90 4.96 -27.20
CA THR A 171 8.82 3.96 -27.17
C THR A 171 8.66 3.28 -28.53
N VAL A 172 8.64 4.07 -29.63
CA VAL A 172 8.52 3.53 -30.99
C VAL A 172 9.75 2.72 -31.40
N GLU A 173 10.95 3.14 -30.99
CA GLU A 173 12.20 2.40 -31.23
C GLU A 173 12.23 1.04 -30.52
N GLU A 174 11.66 0.95 -29.31
CA GLU A 174 11.62 -0.30 -28.52
C GLU A 174 10.52 -1.28 -28.97
N LEU A 175 9.46 -0.80 -29.63
CA LEU A 175 8.35 -1.65 -30.06
C LEU A 175 8.77 -2.82 -30.97
N PRO A 176 9.62 -2.64 -32.00
CA PRO A 176 10.15 -3.75 -32.80
C PRO A 176 10.86 -4.81 -31.97
N HIS A 177 11.71 -4.39 -31.01
CA HIS A 177 12.42 -5.30 -30.11
C HIS A 177 11.45 -6.09 -29.23
N MET A 178 10.44 -5.43 -28.69
CA MET A 178 9.37 -6.10 -27.93
C MET A 178 8.60 -7.09 -28.81
N ILE A 179 8.16 -6.70 -30.01
CA ILE A 179 7.42 -7.59 -30.92
C ILE A 179 8.25 -8.81 -31.30
N GLU A 180 9.55 -8.62 -31.58
CA GLU A 180 10.45 -9.72 -31.89
C GLU A 180 10.62 -10.65 -30.68
N TYR A 181 10.83 -10.09 -29.49
CA TYR A 181 10.87 -10.85 -28.23
C TYR A 181 9.60 -11.68 -28.05
N LEU A 182 8.43 -11.07 -28.23
CA LEU A 182 7.15 -11.74 -28.06
C LEU A 182 6.99 -12.89 -29.05
N ARG A 183 7.39 -12.73 -30.31
CA ARG A 183 7.36 -13.81 -31.32
C ARG A 183 8.29 -14.97 -31.00
N ARG A 184 9.43 -14.70 -30.36
CA ARG A 184 10.42 -15.73 -29.99
C ARG A 184 9.98 -16.55 -28.78
N HIS A 185 9.21 -15.97 -27.86
CA HIS A 185 8.95 -16.58 -26.55
C HIS A 185 7.49 -16.95 -26.30
N TYR A 186 6.56 -16.43 -27.08
CA TYR A 186 5.14 -16.78 -27.00
C TYR A 186 4.70 -17.54 -28.25
N SER A 187 3.58 -18.25 -28.15
CA SER A 187 3.05 -19.02 -29.28
C SER A 187 2.58 -18.08 -30.38
N VAL A 188 3.10 -18.29 -31.59
CA VAL A 188 2.65 -17.58 -32.79
C VAL A 188 1.72 -18.49 -33.57
N ASP A 189 0.52 -18.00 -33.85
CA ASP A 189 -0.42 -18.63 -34.75
C ASP A 189 0.12 -18.54 -36.20
N GLN A 190 0.31 -19.71 -36.82
CA GLN A 190 0.95 -19.79 -38.14
C GLN A 190 0.06 -19.24 -39.26
N GLU A 191 -1.27 -19.25 -39.10
CA GLU A 191 -2.21 -18.84 -40.15
C GLU A 191 -2.33 -17.32 -40.26
N ASN A 192 -2.33 -16.60 -39.12
CA ASN A 192 -2.53 -15.14 -39.07
C ASN A 192 -1.35 -14.36 -38.47
N GLN A 193 -0.26 -15.04 -38.09
CA GLN A 193 0.92 -14.45 -37.44
C GLN A 193 0.61 -13.72 -36.12
N SER A 194 -0.50 -14.05 -35.46
CA SER A 194 -0.88 -13.45 -34.17
C SER A 194 -0.13 -14.10 -33.01
N ILE A 195 0.22 -13.30 -32.00
CA ILE A 195 0.91 -13.75 -30.80
C ILE A 195 -0.14 -14.07 -29.74
N ARG A 196 -0.11 -15.30 -29.20
CA ARG A 196 -1.07 -15.81 -28.22
C ARG A 196 -0.44 -16.02 -26.84
N ASN A 197 -1.28 -16.07 -25.82
CA ASN A 197 -0.90 -16.34 -24.42
C ASN A 197 0.13 -15.36 -23.84
N VAL A 198 0.09 -14.09 -24.28
CA VAL A 198 1.01 -13.05 -23.80
C VAL A 198 0.65 -12.65 -22.37
N ASN A 199 1.65 -12.62 -21.48
CA ASN A 199 1.49 -11.99 -20.17
C ASN A 199 1.57 -10.47 -20.31
N ILE A 200 0.46 -9.84 -20.69
CA ILE A 200 0.38 -8.40 -20.99
C ILE A 200 0.90 -7.57 -19.81
N THR A 201 0.58 -7.95 -18.58
CA THR A 201 1.03 -7.23 -17.37
C THR A 201 2.55 -7.18 -17.29
N GLN A 202 3.22 -8.31 -17.47
CA GLN A 202 4.69 -8.38 -17.40
C GLN A 202 5.34 -7.62 -18.56
N GLU A 203 4.83 -7.79 -19.78
CA GLU A 203 5.44 -7.18 -20.97
C GLU A 203 5.23 -5.65 -20.99
N LEU A 204 4.08 -5.15 -20.52
CA LEU A 204 3.85 -3.73 -20.31
C LEU A 204 4.76 -3.14 -19.22
N LYS A 205 5.04 -3.89 -18.15
CA LYS A 205 6.05 -3.48 -17.14
C LYS A 205 7.44 -3.38 -17.78
N SER A 206 7.84 -4.38 -18.56
CA SER A 206 9.16 -4.42 -19.22
C SER A 206 9.36 -3.24 -20.18
N ILE A 207 8.41 -2.97 -21.08
CA ILE A 207 8.52 -1.84 -22.02
C ILE A 207 8.52 -0.50 -21.28
N THR A 208 7.66 -0.35 -20.27
CA THR A 208 7.60 0.88 -19.44
C THR A 208 8.94 1.12 -18.75
N LEU A 209 9.53 0.06 -18.17
CA LEU A 209 10.82 0.16 -17.50
C LEU A 209 11.95 0.49 -18.47
N THR A 210 12.00 -0.13 -19.66
CA THR A 210 13.00 0.22 -20.69
C THR A 210 12.89 1.68 -21.10
N VAL A 211 11.67 2.16 -21.41
CA VAL A 211 11.45 3.55 -21.83
C VAL A 211 11.84 4.53 -20.72
N ILE A 212 11.44 4.27 -19.47
CA ILE A 212 11.81 5.14 -18.34
C ILE A 212 13.34 5.18 -18.17
N ASN A 213 14.02 4.04 -18.22
CA ASN A 213 15.47 4.01 -18.02
C ASN A 213 16.23 4.72 -19.13
N LYS A 214 15.85 4.50 -20.39
CA LYS A 214 16.46 5.18 -21.53
C LYS A 214 16.24 6.69 -21.49
N VAL A 215 15.03 7.13 -21.15
CA VAL A 215 14.67 8.55 -21.25
C VAL A 215 15.06 9.35 -20.01
N ALA A 216 14.82 8.81 -18.81
CA ALA A 216 15.03 9.53 -17.56
C ALA A 216 16.45 9.36 -17.02
N PHE A 217 17.10 8.23 -17.28
CA PHE A 217 18.41 7.89 -16.71
C PHE A 217 19.51 7.69 -17.76
N ASP A 218 19.19 7.85 -19.05
CA ASP A 218 20.12 7.57 -20.18
C ASP A 218 20.76 6.18 -20.07
N TYR A 219 19.98 5.21 -19.57
CA TYR A 219 20.44 3.87 -19.26
C TYR A 219 19.64 2.83 -20.03
N ASP A 220 20.34 1.98 -20.80
CA ASP A 220 19.73 0.90 -21.56
C ASP A 220 19.87 -0.43 -20.81
N ILE A 221 18.74 -0.97 -20.34
CA ILE A 221 18.69 -2.28 -19.67
C ILE A 221 18.62 -3.42 -20.69
N GLN A 222 18.33 -3.14 -21.96
CA GLN A 222 18.24 -4.13 -23.04
C GLN A 222 17.34 -5.34 -22.68
N LEU A 223 16.20 -5.08 -22.02
CA LEU A 223 15.30 -6.12 -21.51
C LEU A 223 14.73 -7.07 -22.59
N PHE A 224 14.81 -6.67 -23.86
CA PHE A 224 14.33 -7.44 -25.01
C PHE A 224 15.47 -8.12 -25.80
N ASP A 225 16.73 -7.92 -25.40
CA ASP A 225 17.90 -8.57 -26.00
C ASP A 225 18.38 -9.78 -25.17
N ARG A 226 19.11 -10.67 -25.86
CA ARG A 226 19.20 -12.13 -25.64
C ARG A 226 19.86 -12.65 -24.34
N LEU A 227 19.99 -11.90 -23.25
CA LEU A 227 20.85 -12.35 -22.13
C LEU A 227 20.36 -12.12 -20.69
N GLN A 228 19.07 -11.88 -20.43
CA GLN A 228 18.63 -11.67 -19.04
C GLN A 228 17.29 -12.33 -18.65
N ASP A 229 17.25 -13.66 -18.64
CA ASP A 229 16.29 -14.42 -17.83
C ASP A 229 16.43 -14.08 -16.32
N ILE A 230 17.62 -13.65 -15.88
CA ILE A 230 17.92 -13.30 -14.48
C ILE A 230 17.21 -12.02 -14.04
N VAL A 231 17.25 -10.94 -14.83
CA VAL A 231 16.55 -9.69 -14.48
C VAL A 231 15.04 -9.87 -14.56
N ARG A 232 14.54 -10.68 -15.50
CA ARG A 232 13.11 -11.06 -15.51
C ARG A 232 12.71 -11.90 -14.31
N LYS A 233 13.55 -12.81 -13.81
CA LYS A 233 13.32 -13.52 -12.54
C LYS A 233 13.27 -12.58 -11.34
N CYS A 234 14.10 -11.55 -11.30
CA CYS A 234 14.02 -10.53 -10.26
C CYS A 234 12.74 -9.68 -10.37
N ILE A 235 12.30 -9.33 -11.58
CA ILE A 235 11.04 -8.61 -11.81
C ILE A 235 9.82 -9.46 -11.44
N SER A 236 9.82 -10.76 -11.76
CA SER A 236 8.71 -11.64 -11.37
C SER A 236 8.69 -11.95 -9.87
N GLN A 237 9.83 -11.88 -9.18
CA GLN A 237 9.90 -11.98 -7.72
C GLN A 237 9.37 -10.73 -7.01
N LEU A 238 9.37 -9.56 -7.67
CA LEU A 238 8.74 -8.35 -7.15
C LEU A 238 7.19 -8.43 -7.16
N ASP A 239 6.60 -9.38 -7.90
CA ASP A 239 5.15 -9.63 -7.94
C ASP A 239 4.65 -10.56 -6.81
N ILE A 240 5.51 -10.91 -5.83
CA ILE A 240 5.14 -11.68 -4.62
C ILE A 240 4.77 -10.76 -3.44
N TYR A 241 4.64 -9.45 -3.65
CA TYR A 241 4.26 -8.47 -2.61
C TYR A 241 3.02 -7.67 -2.95
#